data_AF-A0A3M3AC61-F1
#
_entry.id   AF-A0A3M3AC61-F1
#
_cell.length_a   1.000
_cell.length_b   1.000
_cell.length_c   1.000
_cell.angle_alpha   90.00
_cell.angle_beta   90.00
_cell.angle_gamma   90.00
#
_symmetry.space_group_name_H-M   'P 1'
#
loop_
_entity.id
_entity.type
_entity.pdbx_description
1 polymer ?
#
loop_
_entity_poly.entity_id
_entity_poly.type
_entity_poly.pdbx_seq_one_letter_code
_entity_poly.pdbx_strand_id
1 'polypeptide(L)' 'MSILKAQHLDIGYGATRIVQDLSFSPPAGQVTALI' A
#
# COMPACT_ATOMS: atom_id res chain seq x y z
N MET A 1 8.53 -13.33 6.33
CA MET A 1 8.73 -11.89 6.62
C MET A 1 8.53 -11.11 5.32
N SER A 2 7.80 -9.98 5.33
CA SER A 2 7.74 -9.06 4.19
C SER A 2 8.67 -7.88 4.43
N ILE A 3 9.35 -7.40 3.38
CA ILE A 3 10.18 -6.19 3.44
C ILE A 3 9.35 -4.90 3.24
N LEU A 4 8.11 -5.02 2.78
CA LEU A 4 7.21 -3.90 2.48
C LEU A 4 5.85 -4.18 3.13
N LYS A 5 5.39 -3.29 4.01
CA LYS A 5 4.12 -3.45 4.69
C LYS A 5 3.45 -2.09 4.85
N ALA A 6 2.21 -1.97 4.42
CA ALA A 6 1.34 -0.87 4.79
C ALA A 6 0.07 -1.42 5.46
N GLN A 7 -0.42 -0.68 6.44
CA GLN A 7 -1.67 -0.97 7.13
C GLN A 7 -2.42 0.34 7.26
N HIS A 8 -3.70 0.36 6.85
CA HIS A 8 -4.57 1.52 6.95
C HIS A 8 -3.95 2.79 6.32
N LEU A 9 -3.35 2.65 5.13
CA LEU A 9 -2.70 3.75 4.43
C LEU A 9 -3.72 4.57 3.63
N ASP A 10 -3.82 5.86 3.97
CA ASP A 10 -4.55 6.85 3.19
C ASP A 10 -3.57 7.71 2.39
N ILE A 11 -3.85 7.92 1.10
CA ILE A 11 -3.04 8.74 0.18
C ILE A 11 -3.93 9.82 -0.41
N GLY A 12 -3.47 11.07 -0.41
CA GLY A 12 -4.23 12.20 -0.94
C GLY A 12 -3.40 13.47 -1.13
N TYR A 13 -4.02 14.50 -1.69
CA TYR A 13 -3.48 15.85 -1.79
C TYR A 13 -4.54 16.88 -1.36
N GLY A 14 -4.17 17.73 -0.39
CA GLY A 14 -5.10 18.67 0.23
C GLY A 14 -6.31 17.95 0.83
N ALA A 15 -7.51 18.29 0.36
CA ALA A 15 -8.76 17.63 0.74
C ALA A 15 -9.11 16.40 -0.12
N THR A 16 -8.37 16.14 -1.20
CA THR A 16 -8.68 15.05 -2.13
C THR A 16 -8.04 13.76 -1.65
N ARG A 17 -8.84 12.70 -1.52
CA ARG A 17 -8.36 11.34 -1.24
C ARG A 17 -8.23 10.55 -2.54
N ILE A 18 -7.06 9.94 -2.75
CA ILE A 18 -6.75 9.08 -3.90
C ILE A 18 -6.85 7.61 -3.49
N VAL A 19 -6.30 7.26 -2.33
CA VAL A 19 -6.34 5.91 -1.75
C VAL A 19 -6.85 6.01 -0.32
N GLN A 20 -7.71 5.09 0.08
CA GLN A 20 -8.21 4.99 1.45
C GLN A 20 -8.07 3.56 1.94
N ASP A 21 -7.65 3.43 3.20
CA ASP A 21 -7.57 2.18 3.95
C ASP A 21 -6.77 1.07 3.24
N LEU A 22 -5.72 1.45 2.50
CA LEU A 22 -4.90 0.48 1.78
C LEU A 22 -4.02 -0.31 2.76
N SER A 23 -4.19 -1.62 2.74
CA SER A 23 -3.35 -2.56 3.49
C SER A 23 -2.74 -3.56 2.54
N PHE A 24 -1.40 -3.68 2.57
CA PHE A 24 -0.69 -4.62 1.70
C PHE A 24 0.60 -5.12 2.36
N SER A 25 0.95 -6.37 2.07
CA SER A 25 2.17 -7.03 2.56
C SER A 25 2.63 -8.05 1.52
N PRO A 26 3.44 -7.64 0.54
CA PRO A 26 3.91 -8.53 -0.50
C PRO A 26 4.75 -9.68 0.07
N PRO A 27 4.60 -10.92 -0.40
CA PRO A 27 5.46 -12.01 0.03
C PRO A 27 6.91 -11.78 -0.41
N ALA A 28 7.86 -12.11 0.45
CA ALA A 28 9.28 -12.01 0.11
C ALA A 28 9.64 -12.92 -1.06
N GLY A 29 10.53 -12.44 -1.92
CA GLY A 29 11.00 -13.19 -3.10
C GLY A 29 10.02 -13.19 -4.27
N GLN A 30 8.93 -12.43 -4.22
CA GLN A 30 8.00 -12.26 -5.34
C GLN A 30 8.03 -10.84 -5.87
N VAL A 31 7.94 -10.70 -7.20
CA VAL A 31 7.70 -9.42 -7.86
C VAL A 31 6.21 -9.12 -7.74
N THR A 32 5.87 -8.01 -7.10
CA THR A 32 4.48 -7.54 -6.95
C THR A 32 4.32 -6.23 -7.72
N ALA A 33 3.38 -6.21 -8.66
CA ALA A 33 3.00 -5.00 -9.37
C ALA A 33 1.77 -4.37 -8.70
N LEU A 34 1.77 -3.03 -8.60
CA LEU A 34 0.61 -2.24 -8.24
C LEU A 34 0.04 -1.66 -9.53
N ILE A 35 -1.25 -1.92 -9.81
CA ILE A 35 -1.95 -1.50 -11.04
C ILE A 35 -3.13 -0.63 -10.64
#